data_AF-A0A377E1Q6-F1
#
_entry.id   AF-A0A377E1Q6-F1
#
_cell.length_a   1.000
_cell.length_b   1.000
_cell.length_c   1.000
_cell.angle_alpha   90.00
_cell.angle_beta   90.00
_cell.angle_gamma   90.00
#
_symmetry.space_group_name_H-M   'P 1'
#
loop_
_entity.id
_entity.type
_entity.pdbx_description
1 polymer ?
#
loop_
_entity_poly.entity_id
_entity_poly.type
_entity_poly.pdbx_seq_one_letter_code
_entity_poly.pdbx_strand_id
1 'polypeptide(L)'
;MLGPCPRKIHDVHVRTPSALTEEALKRIGELYAIESELRGKRAEERQAVRHQKVLPLLASLEGWLREKQKTLSRHSELAKAFGYALNSGRR
;
A
#
# COMPACT_ATOMS: atom_id res chain seq x y z
N MET A 1 -5.36 8.55 5.47
CA MET A 1 -4.57 8.70 4.23
C MET A 1 -3.24 8.05 4.51
N LEU A 2 -2.90 6.98 3.80
CA LEU A 2 -1.57 6.39 3.92
C LEU A 2 -0.53 7.46 3.55
N GLY A 3 0.45 7.65 4.43
CA GLY A 3 1.49 8.67 4.30
C GLY A 3 2.47 8.39 3.14
N PRO A 4 3.72 8.90 3.18
CA PRO A 4 4.68 8.93 2.05
C PRO A 4 5.22 7.57 1.55
N CYS A 5 4.54 6.47 1.86
CA CYS A 5 4.94 5.10 1.53
C CYS A 5 5.09 4.76 0.03
N PRO A 6 4.26 5.29 -0.90
CA PRO A 6 4.38 4.96 -2.32
C PRO A 6 5.69 5.46 -2.93
N ARG A 7 6.17 6.63 -2.47
CA ARG A 7 7.43 7.21 -2.97
C ARG A 7 8.62 6.31 -2.65
N LYS A 8 8.68 5.74 -1.44
CA LYS A 8 9.77 4.83 -1.06
C LYS A 8 9.81 3.56 -1.92
N ILE A 9 8.65 2.95 -2.22
CA ILE A 9 8.59 1.74 -3.06
C ILE A 9 8.92 2.09 -4.52
N HIS A 10 8.44 3.24 -5.00
CA HIS A 10 8.80 3.77 -6.31
C HIS A 10 10.31 4.02 -6.43
N ASP A 11 10.94 4.64 -5.42
CA ASP A 11 12.37 4.91 -5.43
C ASP A 11 13.20 3.62 -5.45
N VAL A 12 12.74 2.57 -4.73
CA VAL A 12 13.35 1.24 -4.81
C VAL A 12 13.14 0.63 -6.20
N HIS A 13 11.96 0.76 -6.80
CA HIS A 13 11.68 0.26 -8.15
C HIS A 13 12.56 0.95 -9.20
N VAL A 14 12.73 2.27 -9.13
CA VAL A 14 13.58 3.03 -10.06
C VAL A 14 15.05 2.59 -9.95
N ARG A 15 15.53 2.29 -8.74
CA ARG A 15 16.91 1.83 -8.51
C ARG A 15 17.11 0.35 -8.82
N THR A 16 16.09 -0.47 -8.58
CA THR A 16 16.16 -1.94 -8.67
C THR A 16 14.77 -2.48 -9.02
N PRO A 17 14.39 -2.41 -10.30
CA PRO A 17 13.09 -2.90 -10.73
C PRO A 17 13.05 -4.42 -10.60
N SER A 18 11.96 -4.92 -10.05
CA SER A 18 11.68 -6.33 -9.87
C SER A 18 10.19 -6.58 -9.91
N ALA A 19 9.79 -7.81 -10.24
CA ALA A 19 8.38 -8.22 -10.21
C ALA A 19 7.72 -7.93 -8.85
N LEU A 20 8.49 -8.00 -7.74
CA LEU A 20 7.99 -7.69 -6.40
C LEU A 20 7.69 -6.19 -6.22
N THR A 21 8.58 -5.32 -6.70
CA THR A 21 8.35 -3.86 -6.65
C THR A 21 7.21 -3.42 -7.56
N GLU A 22 7.06 -4.05 -8.72
CA GLU A 22 5.99 -3.76 -9.67
C GLU A 22 4.62 -4.17 -9.12
N GLU A 23 4.52 -5.39 -8.57
CA GLU A 23 3.29 -5.86 -7.90
C GLU A 23 2.94 -5.00 -6.68
N ALA A 24 3.94 -4.54 -5.92
CA ALA A 24 3.72 -3.62 -4.80
C ALA A 24 3.16 -2.27 -5.28
N LEU A 25 3.71 -1.70 -6.36
CA LEU A 25 3.22 -0.45 -6.95
C LEU A 25 1.80 -0.61 -7.51
N LYS A 26 1.51 -1.74 -8.17
CA LYS A 26 0.17 -2.04 -8.71
C LYS A 26 -0.89 -2.06 -7.62
N ARG A 27 -0.66 -2.82 -6.53
CA ARG A 27 -1.60 -2.91 -5.40
C ARG A 27 -1.82 -1.57 -4.69
N ILE A 28 -0.76 -0.76 -4.57
CA ILE A 28 -0.86 0.60 -4.03
C ILE A 28 -1.66 1.50 -4.99
N GLY A 29 -1.46 1.35 -6.30
CA GLY A 29 -2.21 2.05 -7.33
C GLY A 29 -3.72 1.76 -7.27
N GLU A 30 -4.12 0.51 -7.07
CA GLU A 30 -5.52 0.11 -6.88
C GLU A 30 -6.17 0.82 -5.69
N LEU A 31 -5.43 0.99 -4.60
CA LEU A 31 -5.91 1.72 -3.43
C LEU A 31 -6.13 3.21 -3.75
N TYR A 32 -5.20 3.84 -4.46
CA TYR A 32 -5.32 5.24 -4.87
C TYR A 32 -6.43 5.46 -5.89
N ALA A 33 -6.69 4.50 -6.78
CA ALA A 33 -7.81 4.57 -7.70
C ALA A 33 -9.13 4.70 -6.92
N ILE A 34 -9.33 3.86 -5.91
CA ILE A 34 -10.51 3.93 -5.04
C ILE A 34 -10.53 5.21 -4.22
N GLU A 35 -9.40 5.65 -3.64
CA GLU A 35 -9.36 6.94 -2.93
C GLU A 35 -9.67 8.13 -3.86
N SER A 36 -9.30 8.05 -5.14
CA SER A 36 -9.61 9.06 -6.16
C SER A 36 -11.08 9.05 -6.52
N GLU A 37 -11.71 7.88 -6.69
CA GLU A 37 -13.16 7.73 -6.89
C GLU A 37 -13.98 8.31 -5.72
N LEU A 38 -13.39 8.36 -4.53
CA LEU A 38 -13.99 8.93 -3.34
C LEU A 38 -13.82 10.44 -3.20
N ARG A 39 -12.93 11.07 -3.98
CA ARG A 39 -12.80 12.53 -3.98
C ARG A 39 -14.07 13.14 -4.56
N GLY A 40 -14.64 14.10 -3.84
CA GLY A 40 -15.88 14.79 -4.23
C GLY A 40 -17.18 14.10 -3.82
N LYS A 41 -17.14 12.84 -3.33
CA LYS A 41 -18.33 12.16 -2.79
C LYS A 41 -18.71 12.65 -1.39
N ARG A 42 -19.97 12.47 -1.00
CA ARG A 42 -20.45 12.85 0.35
C ARG A 42 -19.78 11.99 1.43
N ALA A 43 -19.73 12.51 2.66
CA ALA A 43 -19.03 11.83 3.76
C ALA A 43 -19.55 10.41 4.02
N GLU A 44 -20.86 10.21 3.96
CA GLU A 44 -21.52 8.90 4.11
C GLU A 44 -21.11 7.91 3.02
N GLU A 45 -21.08 8.34 1.75
CA GLU A 45 -20.64 7.50 0.63
C GLU A 45 -19.16 7.12 0.77
N ARG A 46 -18.32 8.07 1.20
CA ARG A 46 -16.89 7.81 1.46
C ARG A 46 -16.71 6.80 2.59
N GLN A 47 -17.53 6.88 3.63
CA GLN A 47 -17.48 5.92 4.73
C GLN A 47 -17.95 4.54 4.29
N ALA A 48 -19.08 4.44 3.61
CA ALA A 48 -19.59 3.17 3.09
C ALA A 48 -18.57 2.46 2.19
N VAL A 49 -17.99 3.17 1.22
CA VAL A 49 -16.97 2.60 0.33
C VAL A 49 -15.67 2.29 1.07
N ARG A 50 -15.27 3.11 2.05
CA ARG A 50 -14.10 2.80 2.86
C ARG A 50 -14.28 1.46 3.60
N HIS A 51 -15.44 1.24 4.21
CA HIS A 51 -15.73 -0.02 4.89
C HIS A 51 -15.87 -1.21 3.94
N GLN A 52 -16.54 -1.03 2.80
CA GLN A 52 -16.83 -2.13 1.88
C GLN A 52 -15.67 -2.50 0.95
N LYS A 53 -14.86 -1.51 0.52
CA LYS A 53 -13.83 -1.70 -0.50
C LYS A 53 -12.43 -1.46 0.03
N VAL A 54 -12.21 -0.35 0.74
CA VAL A 54 -10.86 0.05 1.17
C VAL A 54 -10.35 -0.84 2.31
N LEU A 55 -11.16 -1.15 3.32
CA LEU A 55 -10.73 -1.99 4.45
C LEU A 55 -10.34 -3.42 4.03
N PRO A 56 -11.13 -4.15 3.21
CA PRO A 56 -10.72 -5.48 2.75
C PRO A 56 -9.44 -5.45 1.89
N LEU A 57 -9.28 -4.43 1.04
CA LEU A 57 -8.07 -4.27 0.23
C LEU A 57 -6.85 -3.94 1.10
N LEU A 58 -7.00 -3.09 2.10
CA LEU A 58 -5.94 -2.81 3.07
C LEU A 58 -5.53 -4.08 3.83
N ALA A 59 -6.49 -4.88 4.30
CA ALA A 59 -6.19 -6.13 5.00
C ALA A 59 -5.47 -7.13 4.08
N SER A 60 -5.90 -7.26 2.82
CA SER A 60 -5.24 -8.10 1.81
C SER A 60 -3.82 -7.62 1.53
N LEU A 61 -3.62 -6.31 1.34
CA LEU A 61 -2.32 -5.69 1.14
C LEU A 61 -1.42 -5.91 2.37
N GLU A 62 -1.94 -5.73 3.57
CA GLU A 62 -1.21 -5.94 4.82
C GLU A 62 -0.70 -7.39 4.92
N GLY A 63 -1.58 -8.37 4.68
CA GLY A 63 -1.22 -9.78 4.68
C GLY A 63 -0.15 -10.09 3.64
N TRP A 64 -0.32 -9.58 2.41
CA TRP A 64 0.66 -9.77 1.34
C TRP A 64 2.03 -9.18 1.69
N LEU A 65 2.07 -7.94 2.21
CA LEU A 65 3.31 -7.28 2.62
C LEU A 65 4.02 -8.06 3.73
N ARG A 66 3.28 -8.59 4.71
CA ARG A 66 3.83 -9.42 5.79
C ARG A 66 4.44 -10.72 5.26
N GLU A 67 3.76 -11.40 4.33
CA GLU A 67 4.29 -12.62 3.71
C GLU A 67 5.56 -12.32 2.90
N LYS A 68 5.57 -11.24 2.11
CA LYS A 68 6.76 -10.85 1.34
C LYS A 68 7.92 -10.38 2.21
N GLN A 69 7.66 -9.74 3.35
CA GLN A 69 8.71 -9.39 4.30
C GLN A 69 9.48 -10.62 4.81
N LYS A 70 8.81 -11.76 5.02
CA LYS A 70 9.48 -13.00 5.45
C LYS A 70 10.48 -13.51 4.40
N THR A 71 10.25 -13.22 3.13
CA THR A 71 11.11 -13.62 2.00
C THR A 71 12.24 -12.63 1.72
N LEU A 72 12.20 -11.43 2.32
CA LEU A 72 13.17 -10.38 2.08
C LEU A 72 14.23 -10.37 3.19
N SER A 73 15.48 -10.07 2.81
CA SER A 73 16.53 -9.81 3.79
C SER A 73 16.19 -8.61 4.68
N ARG A 74 16.56 -8.68 5.96
CA ARG A 74 16.39 -7.61 6.95
C ARG A 74 17.00 -6.25 6.54
N HIS A 75 17.99 -6.27 5.64
CA HIS A 75 18.65 -5.05 5.14
C HIS A 75 18.02 -4.52 3.83
N SER A 76 17.03 -5.20 3.27
CA SER A 76 16.36 -4.77 2.04
C SER A 76 15.64 -3.44 2.25
N GLU A 77 15.94 -2.48 1.38
CA GLU A 77 15.22 -1.19 1.32
C GLU A 77 13.72 -1.40 1.06
N LEU A 78 13.36 -2.44 0.30
CA LEU A 78 11.97 -2.81 0.07
C LEU A 78 11.29 -3.34 1.35
N ALA A 79 11.99 -4.14 2.16
CA ALA A 79 11.48 -4.62 3.44
C ALA A 79 11.25 -3.45 4.42
N LYS A 80 12.14 -2.46 4.43
CA LYS A 80 11.98 -1.21 5.20
C LYS A 80 10.78 -0.39 4.70
N ALA A 81 10.61 -0.27 3.39
CA ALA A 81 9.46 0.42 2.80
C ALA A 81 8.13 -0.28 3.17
N PHE A 82 8.08 -1.60 3.12
CA PHE A 82 6.93 -2.39 3.56
C PHE A 82 6.67 -2.21 5.06
N GLY A 83 7.71 -2.17 5.89
CA GLY A 83 7.57 -1.96 7.33
C GLY A 83 6.98 -0.59 7.66
N TYR A 84 7.35 0.43 6.90
CA TYR A 84 6.76 1.76 7.00
C TYR A 84 5.27 1.76 6.62
N ALA A 85 4.90 1.06 5.53
CA ALA A 85 3.51 0.89 5.10
C ALA A 85 2.65 0.30 6.21
N LEU A 86 3.11 -0.82 6.78
CA LEU A 86 2.43 -1.57 7.83
C LEU A 86 2.27 -0.76 9.13
N ASN A 87 3.25 0.08 9.47
CA ASN A 87 3.18 0.91 10.68
C ASN A 87 2.30 2.16 10.49
N SER A 88 2.19 2.67 9.25
CA SER A 88 1.41 3.88 8.96
C SER A 88 -0.11 3.69 9.00
N GLY A 89 -0.62 2.46 8.95
CA GLY A 89 -2.05 2.14 9.10
C GLY A 89 -2.55 1.96 10.54
N ARG A 90 -1.65 2.06 11.54
CA ARG A 90 -1.97 1.91 12.98
C ARG A 90 -2.26 3.23 13.71
N ARG A 91 -2.27 4.36 13.00
CA ARG A 91 -2.59 5.69 13.56
C ARG A 91 -3.89 6.23 12.99
#